data_AF-A0AAE1FWZ8-F1
#
_entry.id   AF-A0AAE1FWZ8-F1
#
_cell.length_a   1.000
_cell.length_b   1.000
_cell.length_c   1.000
_cell.angle_alpha   90.00
_cell.angle_beta   90.00
_cell.angle_gamma   90.00
#
_symmetry.space_group_name_H-M   'P 1'
#
loop_
_entity.id
_entity.type
_entity.pdbx_description
1 polymer ?
#
loop_
_entity_poly.entity_id
_entity_poly.type
_entity_poly.pdbx_seq_one_letter_code
_entity_poly.pdbx_strand_id
1 'polypeptide(L)'
;MRKVVQHRSKLMQDQPVLPGEWVTYWVEYVIRHRGALHLRCPAVHMPWYQLYNVDVWVTVIVVTPTVILLACYITYRILRCCCSACCRRNNKKSKQE
;
A
#
# COMPACT_ATOMS: atom_id res chain seq x y z
N MET A 1 -33.07 -9.65 10.36
CA MET A 1 -32.48 -8.80 9.29
C MET A 1 -33.26 -7.51 9.00
N ARG A 2 -34.59 -7.52 8.74
CA ARG A 2 -35.35 -6.29 8.37
C ARG A 2 -35.22 -5.11 9.36
N LYS A 3 -35.21 -5.39 10.67
CA LYS A 3 -35.07 -4.35 11.71
C LYS A 3 -33.73 -3.61 11.66
N VAL A 4 -32.65 -4.28 11.24
CA VAL A 4 -31.30 -3.70 11.13
C VAL A 4 -31.21 -2.77 9.92
N VAL A 5 -31.82 -3.16 8.81
CA VAL A 5 -31.92 -2.36 7.58
C VAL A 5 -32.75 -1.10 7.84
N GLN A 6 -33.89 -1.23 8.53
CA GLN A 6 -34.75 -0.09 8.88
C GLN A 6 -34.06 0.88 9.85
N HIS A 7 -33.31 0.36 10.83
CA HIS A 7 -32.57 1.19 11.77
C HIS A 7 -31.45 1.98 11.09
N ARG A 8 -30.68 1.35 10.20
CA ARG A 8 -29.64 2.02 9.40
C ARG A 8 -30.23 3.04 8.42
N SER A 9 -31.38 2.73 7.81
CA SER A 9 -32.06 3.64 6.90
C SER A 9 -32.48 4.94 7.58
N LYS A 10 -33.07 4.85 8.79
CA LYS A 10 -33.43 6.03 9.59
C LYS A 10 -32.21 6.89 9.92
N LEU A 11 -31.12 6.25 10.37
CA LEU A 11 -29.88 6.96 10.69
C LEU A 11 -29.26 7.66 9.48
N MET A 12 -29.41 7.13 8.27
CA MET A 12 -28.96 7.77 7.03
C MET A 12 -29.86 8.93 6.60
N GLN A 13 -31.14 8.90 6.98
CA GLN A 13 -32.09 9.98 6.72
C GLN A 13 -32.03 11.10 7.78
N ASP A 14 -31.40 10.84 8.93
CA ASP A 14 -31.17 11.79 10.02
C ASP A 14 -30.04 12.79 9.70
N GLN A 15 -30.02 13.35 8.48
CA GLN A 15 -29.15 14.48 8.15
C GLN A 15 -29.92 15.81 8.32
N PRO A 16 -29.28 16.85 8.90
CA PRO A 16 -29.94 18.12 9.25
C PRO A 16 -30.37 18.96 8.04
N VAL A 17 -29.99 18.56 6.82
CA VAL A 17 -30.27 19.26 5.57
C VAL A 17 -30.92 18.30 4.59
N LEU A 18 -32.02 18.73 3.94
CA LEU A 18 -32.67 17.91 2.93
C LEU A 18 -31.69 17.66 1.77
N PRO A 19 -31.60 16.42 1.27
CA PRO A 19 -30.68 16.09 0.18
C PRO A 19 -30.97 16.90 -1.09
N GLY A 20 -32.22 17.29 -1.34
CA GLY A 20 -32.58 18.14 -2.49
C GLY A 20 -32.01 19.56 -2.40
N GLU A 21 -32.11 20.19 -1.23
CA GLU A 21 -31.56 21.55 -1.02
C GLU A 21 -30.04 21.55 -1.02
N TRP A 22 -29.43 20.51 -0.43
CA TRP A 22 -27.98 20.30 -0.47
C TRP A 22 -27.46 20.20 -1.91
N VAL A 23 -28.08 19.36 -2.75
CA VAL A 23 -27.68 19.23 -4.16
C VAL A 23 -27.84 20.55 -4.90
N THR A 24 -28.95 21.26 -4.68
CA THR A 24 -29.20 22.56 -5.31
C THR A 24 -28.13 23.58 -4.92
N TYR A 25 -27.77 23.64 -3.63
CA TYR A 25 -26.70 24.50 -3.13
C TYR A 25 -25.35 24.18 -3.79
N TRP A 26 -24.97 22.90 -3.90
CA TRP A 26 -23.70 22.52 -4.53
C TRP A 26 -23.68 22.77 -6.04
N VAL A 27 -24.80 22.57 -6.73
CA VAL A 27 -24.91 22.88 -8.17
C VAL A 27 -24.75 24.38 -8.39
N GLU A 28 -25.46 25.20 -7.61
CA GLU A 28 -25.33 26.67 -7.65
C GLU A 28 -23.90 27.12 -7.30
N TYR A 29 -23.27 26.47 -6.31
CA TYR A 29 -21.89 26.75 -5.92
C TYR A 29 -20.90 26.45 -7.06
N VAL A 30 -21.07 25.33 -7.77
CA VAL A 30 -20.21 24.94 -8.90
C VAL A 30 -20.39 25.89 -10.09
N ILE A 31 -21.64 26.30 -10.39
CA ILE A 31 -21.94 27.27 -11.44
C ILE A 31 -21.33 28.63 -11.10
N ARG A 32 -21.51 29.10 -9.86
CA ARG A 32 -20.98 30.38 -9.36
C ARG A 32 -19.46 30.44 -9.39
N HIS A 33 -18.79 29.33 -9.12
CA HIS A 33 -17.32 29.23 -9.12
C HIS A 33 -16.76 28.61 -10.41
N ARG A 34 -17.47 28.74 -11.55
CA ARG A 34 -17.06 28.31 -12.90
C ARG A 34 -16.39 26.94 -12.94
N GLY A 35 -17.07 25.95 -12.38
CA GLY A 35 -16.63 24.56 -12.40
C GLY A 35 -15.76 24.13 -11.22
N ALA A 36 -15.59 25.01 -10.21
CA ALA A 36 -14.80 24.78 -9.01
C ALA A 36 -13.45 24.14 -9.35
N LEU A 37 -12.51 24.96 -9.85
CA LEU A 37 -11.18 24.49 -10.27
C LEU A 37 -10.47 23.64 -9.20
N HIS A 38 -10.77 23.87 -7.92
CA HIS A 38 -10.25 23.11 -6.78
C HIS A 38 -10.91 21.73 -6.58
N LEU A 39 -12.12 21.51 -7.12
CA LEU A 39 -12.77 20.18 -7.17
C LEU A 39 -12.32 19.36 -8.38
N ARG A 40 -11.70 19.99 -9.40
CA ARG A 40 -11.10 19.23 -10.50
C ARG A 40 -9.89 18.47 -9.98
N CYS A 41 -9.86 17.17 -10.24
CA CYS A 41 -8.73 16.34 -9.90
C CYS A 41 -7.47 16.90 -10.60
N PRO A 42 -6.44 17.34 -9.84
CA PRO A 42 -5.24 17.92 -10.42
C PRO A 42 -4.46 16.90 -11.27
N ALA A 43 -4.81 15.61 -11.16
CA ALA A 43 -4.29 14.51 -11.97
C ALA A 43 -4.43 14.73 -13.49
N VAL A 44 -5.40 15.54 -13.95
CA VAL A 44 -5.60 15.82 -15.39
C VAL A 44 -4.51 16.73 -15.96
N HIS A 45 -3.92 17.58 -15.13
CA HIS A 45 -2.83 18.49 -15.54
C HIS A 45 -1.45 17.97 -15.11
N MET A 46 -1.40 16.82 -14.42
CA MET A 46 -0.13 16.24 -14.00
C MET A 46 0.54 15.48 -15.14
N PRO A 47 1.86 15.63 -15.30
CA PRO A 47 2.60 14.84 -16.26
C PRO A 47 2.59 13.35 -15.87
N TRP A 48 2.71 12.48 -16.87
CA TRP A 48 2.58 11.03 -16.73
C TRP A 48 3.47 10.43 -15.63
N TYR A 49 4.66 11.00 -15.41
CA TYR A 49 5.61 10.53 -14.39
C TYR A 49 5.10 10.74 -12.96
N GLN A 50 4.36 11.81 -12.71
CA GLN A 50 3.74 12.08 -11.40
C GLN A 50 2.47 11.25 -11.20
N LEU A 51 1.72 11.01 -12.28
CA LEU A 51 0.55 10.13 -12.25
C LEU A 51 0.94 8.67 -11.92
N TYR A 52 2.03 8.18 -12.50
CA TYR A 52 2.48 6.80 -12.33
C TYR A 52 3.37 6.57 -11.10
N ASN A 53 3.70 7.62 -10.34
CA ASN A 53 4.62 7.54 -9.19
C ASN A 53 5.90 6.75 -9.50
N VAL A 54 6.62 7.17 -10.55
CA VAL A 54 7.82 6.47 -11.05
C VAL A 54 8.86 6.25 -9.95
N ASP A 55 8.98 7.18 -8.99
CA ASP A 55 9.87 7.06 -7.83
C ASP A 55 9.59 5.82 -6.96
N VAL A 56 8.31 5.48 -6.76
CA VAL A 56 7.90 4.28 -6.02
C VAL A 56 8.31 3.01 -6.78
N TRP A 57 8.18 3.00 -8.11
CA TRP A 57 8.62 1.86 -8.92
C TRP A 57 10.13 1.68 -8.91
N VAL A 58 10.89 2.78 -8.97
CA VAL A 58 12.36 2.74 -8.89
C VAL A 58 12.80 2.16 -7.54
N THR A 59 12.21 2.64 -6.44
CA THR A 59 12.55 2.12 -5.10
C THR A 59 12.15 0.65 -4.94
N VAL A 60 10.99 0.23 -5.42
CA VAL A 60 10.58 -1.19 -5.39
C VAL A 60 11.54 -2.08 -6.17
N ILE A 61 11.95 -1.67 -7.37
CA ILE A 61 12.86 -2.44 -8.23
C ILE A 61 14.28 -2.53 -7.64
N VAL A 62 14.71 -1.58 -6.82
CA VAL A 62 16.05 -1.62 -6.20
C VAL A 62 16.02 -2.28 -4.82
N VAL A 63 15.07 -1.91 -3.97
CA VAL A 63 15.01 -2.36 -2.56
C VAL A 63 14.59 -3.82 -2.47
N THR A 64 13.62 -4.26 -3.28
CA THR A 64 13.12 -5.64 -3.23
C THR A 64 14.23 -6.67 -3.55
N PRO A 65 14.95 -6.57 -4.69
CA PRO A 65 15.99 -7.56 -4.98
C PRO A 65 17.19 -7.43 -4.05
N THR A 66 17.55 -6.23 -3.56
CA THR A 66 18.66 -6.10 -2.61
C THR A 66 18.36 -6.83 -1.30
N VAL A 67 17.14 -6.70 -0.76
CA VAL A 67 16.71 -7.44 0.43
C VAL A 67 16.71 -8.95 0.18
N ILE A 68 16.18 -9.41 -0.96
CA ILE A 68 16.17 -10.83 -1.31
C ILE A 68 17.59 -11.38 -1.43
N LEU A 69 18.47 -10.68 -2.15
CA LEU A 69 19.87 -11.10 -2.32
C LEU A 69 20.61 -11.16 -0.99
N LEU A 70 20.41 -10.18 -0.10
CA LEU A 70 20.99 -10.18 1.24
C LEU A 70 20.49 -11.38 2.07
N ALA A 71 19.18 -11.65 2.05
CA ALA A 71 18.61 -12.80 2.74
C ALA A 71 19.16 -14.14 2.21
N CYS A 72 19.25 -14.29 0.88
CA CYS A 72 19.86 -15.46 0.24
C CYS A 72 21.36 -15.58 0.60
N TYR A 73 22.09 -14.48 0.62
CA TYR A 73 23.50 -14.48 1.00
C TYR A 73 23.71 -14.90 2.46
N ILE A 74 22.91 -14.35 3.38
CA ILE A 74 22.99 -14.67 4.81
C ILE A 74 22.64 -16.15 5.03
N THR A 75 21.55 -16.64 4.44
CA THR A 75 21.16 -18.05 4.56
C THR A 75 22.22 -18.98 3.98
N TYR A 76 22.78 -18.68 2.81
CA TYR A 76 23.90 -19.44 2.23
C TYR A 76 25.13 -19.43 3.15
N ARG A 77 25.49 -18.28 3.74
CA ARG A 77 26.61 -18.16 4.68
C ARG A 77 26.38 -18.99 5.93
N ILE A 78 25.18 -18.95 6.51
CA ILE A 78 24.82 -19.74 7.68
C ILE A 78 24.89 -21.23 7.35
N LEU A 79 24.29 -21.67 6.24
CA LEU A 79 24.35 -23.06 5.80
C LEU A 79 25.79 -23.53 5.58
N ARG A 80 26.63 -22.73 4.93
CA ARG A 80 28.04 -23.05 4.72
C ARG A 80 28.82 -23.10 6.04
N CYS A 81 28.57 -22.16 6.96
CA CYS A 81 29.17 -22.16 8.30
C CYS A 81 28.77 -23.43 9.08
N CYS A 82 27.47 -23.75 9.12
CA CYS A 82 26.94 -24.95 9.77
C CYS A 82 27.52 -26.24 9.16
N CYS A 83 27.56 -26.36 7.82
CA CYS A 83 28.16 -27.51 7.14
C CYS A 83 29.67 -27.62 7.43
N SER A 84 30.42 -26.52 7.43
CA SER A 84 31.86 -26.55 7.74
C SER A 84 32.16 -26.91 9.20
N ALA A 85 31.30 -26.50 10.14
CA ALA A 85 31.40 -26.85 11.56
C ALA A 85 31.04 -28.34 11.80
N CYS A 86 30.00 -28.84 11.13
CA CYS A 86 29.62 -30.26 11.17
C CYS A 86 30.71 -31.17 10.58
N CYS A 87 31.29 -30.82 9.43
CA CYS A 87 32.38 -31.58 8.81
C CYS A 87 33.67 -31.57 9.67
N ARG A 88 34.00 -30.47 10.35
CA ARG A 88 35.17 -30.41 11.27
C ARG A 88 35.02 -31.30 12.51
N ARG A 89 33.80 -31.52 13.00
CA ARG A 89 33.56 -32.33 14.20
C ARG A 89 33.70 -33.83 13.93
N ASN A 90 33.41 -34.29 12.71
CA ASN A 90 33.55 -35.70 12.33
C ASN A 90 35.02 -36.13 12.17
N ASN A 91 35.88 -35.27 11.61
CA ASN A 91 37.32 -35.55 11.42
C ASN A 91 38.09 -35.66 12.76
N LYS A 92 37.62 -34.99 13.84
CA LYS A 92 38.24 -35.12 15.17
C LYS A 92 37.91 -36.44 15.85
N LYS A 93 36.75 -37.05 15.56
CA LYS A 93 36.39 -38.37 16.11
C LYS A 93 37.21 -39.50 15.48
N SER A 94 37.54 -39.43 14.18
CA SER A 94 38.33 -40.46 13.49
C SER A 94 39.84 -40.45 13.78
N LYS A 95 40.33 -39.59 14.69
CA LYS A 95 41.74 -39.55 15.13
C LYS A 95 41.91 -39.98 16.60
N GLN A 96 40.81 -40.31 17.29
CA GLN A 96 40.82 -40.81 18.68
C GLN A 96 40.47 -42.29 18.78
N GLU A 97 40.15 -42.97 17.67
CA GLU A 97 40.19 -44.44 17.55
C GLU A 97 41.53 -44.89 17.00
#